data_AF-B3DVH0-F1
#
_entry.id   AF-B3DVH0-F1
#
_cell.length_a   1.000
_cell.length_b   1.000
_cell.length_c   1.000
_cell.angle_alpha   90.00
_cell.angle_beta   90.00
_cell.angle_gamma   90.00
#
_symmetry.space_group_name_H-M   'P 1'
#
loop_
_entity.id
_entity.type
_entity.pdbx_description
1 polymer ?
#
loop_
_entity_poly.entity_id
_entity_poly.type
_entity_poly.pdbx_seq_one_letter_code
_entity_poly.pdbx_strand_id
1 'polypeptide(L)'
;MEKSSLCLIFYGIALILLGLVGYLSNPKKAKTSLFSGSGMGIIAIILGFFSKLALALVLSLVLISLFSLMLLWRAVVSWRLVAAGNKSKLFVASLLSLMLLLSLFVLGYLYSVR
;
A
#
# COMPACT_ATOMS: atom_id res chain seq x y z
N MET A 1 -3.86 -23.62 1.28
CA MET A 1 -3.43 -22.24 1.58
C MET A 1 -4.59 -21.53 2.25
N GLU A 2 -4.37 -20.94 3.43
CA GLU A 2 -5.41 -20.16 4.11
C GLU A 2 -5.78 -18.93 3.27
N LYS A 3 -7.07 -18.58 3.21
CA LYS A 3 -7.58 -17.47 2.39
C LYS A 3 -6.86 -16.15 2.68
N SER A 4 -6.41 -15.96 3.92
CA SER A 4 -5.61 -14.82 4.41
C SER A 4 -4.25 -14.71 3.71
N SER A 5 -3.58 -15.84 3.45
CA SER A 5 -2.27 -15.89 2.79
C SER A 5 -2.35 -15.42 1.34
N LEU A 6 -3.35 -15.92 0.60
CA LEU A 6 -3.60 -15.51 -0.79
C LEU A 6 -3.95 -14.02 -0.89
N CYS A 7 -4.74 -13.50 0.04
CA CYS A 7 -5.10 -12.08 0.09
C CYS A 7 -3.87 -11.18 0.29
N LEU A 8 -2.97 -11.54 1.22
CA LEU A 8 -1.73 -10.80 1.47
C LEU A 8 -0.76 -10.82 0.27
N ILE A 9 -0.66 -11.96 -0.41
CA ILE A 9 0.18 -12.09 -1.62
C ILE A 9 -0.39 -11.23 -2.74
N PHE A 10 -1.69 -11.29 -2.99
CA PHE A 10 -2.35 -10.49 -4.02
C PHE A 10 -2.23 -8.99 -3.73
N TYR A 11 -2.35 -8.60 -2.47
CA TYR A 11 -2.15 -7.23 -2.01
C TYR A 11 -0.71 -6.75 -2.25
N GLY A 12 0.29 -7.57 -1.93
CA GLY A 12 1.69 -7.25 -2.18
C GLY A 12 2.00 -7.07 -3.66
N ILE A 13 1.45 -7.95 -4.52
CA ILE A 13 1.58 -7.83 -5.99
C ILE A 13 0.91 -6.54 -6.49
N ALA A 14 -0.30 -6.23 -6.02
CA ALA A 14 -1.00 -5.01 -6.41
C ALA A 14 -0.24 -3.75 -5.97
N LEU A 15 0.36 -3.73 -4.77
CA LEU A 15 1.21 -2.64 -4.30
C LEU A 15 2.45 -2.46 -5.18
N ILE A 16 3.09 -3.55 -5.59
CA ILE A 16 4.25 -3.51 -6.49
C ILE A 16 3.86 -2.93 -7.86
N LEU A 17 2.74 -3.40 -8.44
CA LEU A 17 2.21 -2.89 -9.71
C LEU A 17 1.87 -1.40 -9.62
N LEU A 18 1.17 -0.98 -8.57
CA LEU A 18 0.85 0.43 -8.33
C LEU A 18 2.12 1.28 -8.12
N GLY A 19 3.13 0.74 -7.43
CA GLY A 19 4.44 1.39 -7.28
C GLY A 19 5.15 1.58 -8.62
N LEU A 20 5.11 0.57 -9.50
CA LEU A 20 5.64 0.61 -10.86
C LEU A 20 4.93 1.64 -11.75
N VAL A 21 3.59 1.68 -11.68
CA VAL A 21 2.77 2.66 -12.39
C VAL A 21 3.08 4.09 -11.90
N GLY A 22 3.27 4.27 -10.59
CA GLY A 22 3.71 5.54 -10.01
C GLY A 22 5.11 5.97 -10.46
N TYR A 23 6.00 5.01 -10.71
CA TYR A 23 7.34 5.27 -11.23
C TYR A 23 7.34 5.70 -12.70
N LEU A 24 6.58 5.00 -13.55
CA LEU A 24 6.47 5.35 -14.98
C LEU A 24 5.92 6.77 -15.20
N SER A 25 5.03 7.23 -14.31
CA SER A 25 4.40 8.54 -14.45
C SER A 25 5.31 9.71 -14.03
N ASN A 26 6.34 9.49 -13.20
CA ASN A 26 7.25 10.58 -12.80
C ASN A 26 8.64 10.10 -12.30
N PRO A 27 9.58 9.75 -13.19
CA PRO A 27 10.83 9.07 -12.83
C PRO A 27 11.77 9.88 -11.91
N LYS A 28 11.71 11.22 -11.93
CA LYS A 28 12.56 12.09 -11.08
C LYS A 28 12.06 12.25 -9.64
N LYS A 29 10.75 12.13 -9.38
CA LYS A 29 10.15 12.30 -8.03
C LYS A 29 9.65 10.97 -7.41
N ALA A 30 9.56 9.89 -8.19
CA ALA A 30 8.93 8.65 -7.76
C ALA A 30 9.89 7.57 -7.22
N LYS A 31 11.21 7.79 -7.17
CA LYS A 31 12.16 6.81 -6.59
C LYS A 31 11.79 6.39 -5.17
N THR A 32 11.34 7.34 -4.34
CA THR A 32 10.87 7.06 -2.98
C THR A 32 9.52 6.35 -2.93
N SER A 33 8.65 6.56 -3.92
CA SER A 33 7.35 5.88 -4.00
C SER A 33 7.49 4.44 -4.47
N LEU A 34 8.42 4.18 -5.39
CA LEU A 34 8.79 2.82 -5.80
C LEU A 34 9.37 2.08 -4.60
N PHE A 35 10.35 2.66 -3.90
CA PHE A 35 11.01 2.02 -2.75
C PHE A 35 10.03 1.70 -1.60
N SER A 36 9.10 2.62 -1.27
CA SER A 36 8.13 2.36 -0.20
C SER A 36 7.05 1.37 -0.63
N GLY A 37 6.58 1.44 -1.88
CA GLY A 37 5.53 0.55 -2.41
C GLY A 37 6.02 -0.87 -2.65
N SER A 38 7.18 -1.04 -3.28
CA SER A 38 7.77 -2.35 -3.52
C SER A 38 8.33 -2.98 -2.24
N GLY A 39 8.96 -2.18 -1.36
CA GLY A 39 9.43 -2.65 -0.06
C GLY A 39 8.31 -3.20 0.80
N MET A 40 7.21 -2.44 0.95
CA MET A 40 6.03 -2.92 1.69
C MET A 40 5.32 -4.09 1.00
N GLY A 41 5.29 -4.11 -0.34
CA GLY A 41 4.73 -5.24 -1.08
C GLY A 41 5.51 -6.55 -0.86
N ILE A 42 6.84 -6.49 -0.86
CA ILE A 42 7.70 -7.65 -0.57
C ILE A 42 7.50 -8.11 0.88
N ILE A 43 7.48 -7.19 1.84
CA ILE A 43 7.22 -7.52 3.26
C ILE A 43 5.83 -8.18 3.40
N ALA A 44 4.81 -7.67 2.72
CA ALA A 44 3.47 -8.26 2.74
C ALA A 44 3.45 -9.70 2.16
N ILE A 45 4.20 -9.97 1.08
CA ILE A 45 4.33 -11.33 0.51
C ILE A 45 5.04 -12.27 1.48
N ILE A 46 6.12 -11.83 2.12
CA ILE A 46 6.85 -12.62 3.13
C ILE A 46 5.92 -12.93 4.31
N LEU A 47 5.20 -11.94 4.84
CA LEU A 47 4.24 -12.17 5.94
C LEU A 47 3.08 -13.07 5.51
N GLY A 48 2.61 -13.00 4.26
CA GLY A 48 1.62 -13.91 3.71
C GLY A 48 2.10 -15.37 3.69
N PHE A 49 3.38 -15.59 3.40
CA PHE A 49 4.02 -16.91 3.46
C PHE A 49 4.15 -17.42 4.91
N PHE A 50 4.40 -16.52 5.85
CA PHE A 50 4.48 -16.81 7.29
C PHE A 50 3.13 -16.74 8.03
N SER A 51 2.01 -16.60 7.33
CA SER A 51 0.67 -16.41 7.93
C SER A 51 0.22 -17.51 8.89
N LYS A 52 0.85 -18.69 8.86
CA LYS A 52 0.64 -19.77 9.85
C LYS A 52 1.08 -19.41 11.26
N LEU A 53 1.95 -18.41 11.44
CA LEU A 53 2.30 -17.88 12.76
C LEU A 53 1.27 -16.82 13.17
N ALA A 54 0.62 -17.01 14.33
CA ALA A 54 -0.27 -15.99 14.91
C ALA A 54 0.43 -14.62 15.04
N LEU A 55 1.75 -14.63 15.30
CA LEU A 55 2.57 -13.43 15.36
C LEU A 55 2.64 -12.70 13.99
N ALA A 56 2.68 -13.43 12.88
CA ALA A 56 2.76 -12.86 11.54
C ALA A 56 1.48 -12.09 11.18
N LEU A 57 0.30 -12.58 11.57
CA LEU A 57 -0.97 -11.87 11.39
C LEU A 57 -1.02 -10.56 12.18
N VAL A 58 -0.56 -10.58 13.44
CA VAL A 58 -0.47 -9.36 14.27
C VAL A 58 0.51 -8.37 13.66
N LEU A 59 1.68 -8.84 13.21
CA LEU A 59 2.66 -7.99 12.53
C LEU A 59 2.10 -7.40 11.24
N SER A 60 1.38 -8.19 10.43
CA SER A 60 0.72 -7.72 9.21
C SER A 60 -0.28 -6.61 9.51
N LEU A 61 -1.12 -6.77 10.54
CA LEU A 61 -2.07 -5.74 10.95
C LEU A 61 -1.37 -4.45 11.34
N VAL A 62 -0.32 -4.53 12.16
CA VAL A 62 0.43 -3.35 12.61
C VAL A 62 1.10 -2.65 11.42
N LEU A 63 1.78 -3.40 10.55
CA LEU A 63 2.46 -2.86 9.37
C LEU A 63 1.48 -2.24 8.37
N ILE A 64 0.38 -2.92 8.04
CA ILE A 64 -0.63 -2.42 7.10
C ILE A 64 -1.31 -1.18 7.68
N SER A 65 -1.58 -1.15 8.99
CA SER A 65 -2.15 0.01 9.67
C SER A 65 -1.22 1.23 9.63
N LEU A 66 0.05 1.07 10.01
CA LEU A 66 1.07 2.12 9.93
C LEU A 66 1.25 2.62 8.49
N PHE A 67 1.29 1.70 7.53
CA PHE A 67 1.41 2.05 6.13
C PHE A 67 0.19 2.79 5.60
N SER A 68 -1.01 2.40 6.01
CA SER A 68 -2.25 3.11 5.69
C SER A 68 -2.25 4.54 6.25
N LEU A 69 -1.82 4.74 7.50
CA LEU A 69 -1.66 6.09 8.08
C LEU A 69 -0.66 6.93 7.29
N MET A 70 0.49 6.34 6.93
CA MET A 70 1.52 7.03 6.15
C MET A 70 1.00 7.40 4.75
N LEU A 71 0.27 6.50 4.09
CA LEU A 71 -0.40 6.77 2.82
C LEU A 71 -1.47 7.86 2.97
N LEU A 72 -2.24 7.85 4.06
CA LEU A 72 -3.28 8.85 4.32
C LEU A 72 -2.67 10.24 4.41
N TRP A 73 -1.63 10.38 5.23
CA TRP A 73 -0.89 11.63 5.34
C TRP A 73 -0.36 12.10 3.98
N ARG A 74 0.29 11.20 3.22
CA ARG A 74 0.82 11.54 1.89
C ARG A 74 -0.28 11.87 0.87
N ALA A 75 -1.44 11.23 0.97
CA ALA A 75 -2.60 11.52 0.12
C ALA A 75 -3.13 12.92 0.42
N VAL A 76 -3.33 13.26 1.70
CA VAL A 76 -3.78 14.60 2.14
C VAL A 76 -2.80 15.69 1.67
N VAL A 77 -1.50 15.50 1.85
CA VAL A 77 -0.47 16.44 1.37
C VAL A 77 -0.50 16.58 -0.16
N SER A 78 -0.68 15.47 -0.88
CA SER A 78 -0.75 15.48 -2.35
C SER A 78 -2.01 16.21 -2.85
N TRP A 79 -3.16 15.98 -2.22
CA TRP A 79 -4.41 16.68 -2.53
C TRP A 79 -4.34 18.17 -2.20
N ARG A 80 -3.68 18.56 -1.11
CA ARG A 80 -3.41 19.98 -0.82
C ARG A 80 -2.58 20.66 -1.92
N LEU A 81 -1.56 19.99 -2.46
CA LEU A 81 -0.75 20.50 -3.56
C LEU A 81 -1.52 20.60 -4.89
N VAL A 82 -2.47 19.70 -5.12
CA VAL A 82 -3.40 19.76 -6.24
C VAL A 82 -4.32 20.97 -6.11
N ALA A 83 -4.90 21.19 -4.91
CA ALA A 83 -5.75 22.34 -4.61
C ALA A 83 -4.99 23.67 -4.75
N ALA A 84 -3.68 23.68 -4.50
CA ALA A 84 -2.80 24.81 -4.75
C ALA A 84 -2.46 25.05 -6.24
N GLY A 85 -3.10 24.33 -7.17
CA GLY A 85 -2.99 24.55 -8.62
C GLY A 85 -2.00 23.62 -9.34
N ASN A 86 -1.32 22.71 -8.64
CA ASN A 86 -0.31 21.84 -9.25
C ASN A 86 -0.93 20.57 -9.85
N LYS A 87 -1.51 20.69 -11.05
CA LYS A 87 -2.19 19.59 -11.78
C LYS A 87 -1.31 18.36 -12.01
N SER A 88 0.02 18.52 -12.04
CA SER A 88 0.97 17.41 -12.18
C SER A 88 0.93 16.41 -11.00
N LYS A 89 0.36 16.81 -9.86
CA LYS A 89 0.22 15.98 -8.65
C LYS A 89 -1.09 15.18 -8.59
N LEU A 90 -2.04 15.41 -9.51
CA LEU A 90 -3.33 14.70 -9.54
C LEU A 90 -3.18 13.18 -9.69
N PHE A 91 -2.28 12.76 -10.57
CA PHE A 91 -2.00 11.34 -10.80
C PHE A 91 -1.48 10.67 -9.52
N VAL A 92 -0.52 11.33 -8.86
CA VAL A 92 0.08 10.85 -7.61
C VAL A 92 -0.98 10.78 -6.50
N ALA A 93 -1.79 11.82 -6.34
CA ALA A 93 -2.86 11.86 -5.34
C ALA A 93 -3.89 10.73 -5.54
N SER A 94 -4.31 10.50 -6.79
CA SER A 94 -5.25 9.43 -7.14
C SER A 94 -4.66 8.04 -6.89
N LEU A 95 -3.39 7.83 -7.26
CA LEU A 95 -2.68 6.58 -7.04
C LEU A 95 -2.53 6.26 -5.55
N LEU A 96 -2.21 7.27 -4.73
CA LEU A 96 -2.13 7.14 -3.28
C LEU A 96 -3.49 6.81 -2.65
N SER A 97 -4.56 7.47 -3.09
CA SER A 97 -5.92 7.14 -2.64
C SER A 97 -6.32 5.72 -2.99
N LEU A 98 -5.91 5.22 -4.17
CA LEU A 98 -6.19 3.86 -4.61
C LEU A 98 -5.39 2.82 -3.78
N MET A 99 -4.10 3.08 -3.53
CA MET A 99 -3.29 2.27 -2.61
C MET A 99 -3.86 2.24 -1.19
N LEU A 100 -4.39 3.37 -0.70
CA LEU A 100 -4.98 3.46 0.62
C LEU A 100 -6.30 2.69 0.72
N LEU A 101 -7.17 2.81 -0.28
CA LEU A 101 -8.40 2.00 -0.37
C LEU A 101 -8.08 0.51 -0.35
N LEU A 102 -7.07 0.09 -1.11
CA LEU A 102 -6.63 -1.30 -1.15
C LEU A 102 -6.12 -1.78 0.22
N SER A 103 -5.35 -0.92 0.90
CA SER A 103 -4.84 -1.19 2.26
C SER A 103 -5.98 -1.36 3.28
N LEU A 104 -6.96 -0.45 3.26
CA LEU A 104 -8.13 -0.52 4.14
C LEU A 104 -8.99 -1.75 3.87
N PHE A 105 -9.18 -2.10 2.59
CA PHE A 105 -9.93 -3.30 2.20
C PHE A 105 -9.29 -4.57 2.75
N VAL A 106 -7.96 -4.70 2.61
CA VAL A 106 -7.22 -5.84 3.13
C VAL A 106 -7.22 -5.86 4.66
N LEU A 107 -7.11 -4.70 5.31
CA LEU A 107 -7.17 -4.61 6.77
C LEU A 107 -8.55 -5.04 7.30
N GLY A 108 -9.63 -4.58 6.67
CA GLY A 108 -10.99 -5.01 6.99
C GLY A 108 -11.23 -6.50 6.76
N TYR A 109 -10.71 -7.04 5.65
CA TYR A 109 -10.79 -8.47 5.35
C TYR A 109 -10.02 -9.31 6.39
N LEU A 110 -8.81 -8.89 6.75
CA LEU A 110 -7.97 -9.57 7.72
C LEU A 110 -8.58 -9.52 9.13
N TYR A 111 -9.27 -8.44 9.47
CA TYR A 111 -10.02 -8.31 10.72
C TYR A 111 -11.27 -9.21 10.75
N SER A 112 -11.94 -9.39 9.61
CA SER A 112 -13.13 -10.24 9.50
C SER A 112 -12.83 -11.75 9.49
N VAL A 113 -11.61 -12.15 9.13
CA VAL A 113 -11.18 -13.56 9.04
C VAL A 113 -10.51 -14.06 10.33
N ARG A 114 -10.14 -13.15 11.23
CA ARG A 114 -9.61 -13.46 12.56
C ARG A 114 -10.69 -13.98 13.49
#